data_AF-A0A438F3K7-F1
#
_entry.id   AF-A0A438F3K7-F1
#
_cell.length_a   1.000
_cell.length_b   1.000
_cell.length_c   1.000
_cell.angle_alpha   90.00
_cell.angle_beta   90.00
_cell.angle_gamma   90.00
#
_symmetry.space_group_name_H-M   'P 1'
#
loop_
_entity.id
_entity.type
_entity.pdbx_description
1 polymer ?
#
loop_
_entity_poly.entity_id
_entity_poly.type
_entity_poly.pdbx_seq_one_letter_code
_entity_poly.pdbx_strand_id
1 'polypeptide(L)'
;MATLTAVSSASWPNPNPSPNSTFLSHQSHPEQYPAVQDPTAMRQHQGTGLSGDGGEDESFSSSSNHHTVQSPNSNLREVVSYSTSSIPSLLHISFNQDHGCFAAGTDNGFRIYNCDPFREIFRRDFDRGGGIGVVEMLFRCNILALVGGGPEPQYPLNKVMIWDDHQSRCIGELSFRSEVRAVKLRRDRIIVVLEQKIFLYNFADLKLLHQIETIANPRGLCAVSQLTASLVLVCPGLQKGQVRVEHYASRRTKFFAAHDSRLACFALTTDGQLLATASTKGTLVRIFNTSDGTRLQEVRRGADRAEVYSMAFSSTAQWLAVSSDKGTVHVFGLKVNSGSLGNDKSHGASDANLAVASSGLSLSFIKGVLPKYFSSEWSVAQFRLHEGSQYIVAFGHQKNTVVILGMDGSFYRCQFDPVTGGEMTQLEYHNFLKPEEAF
;
A
#
# COMPACT_ATOMS: atom_id res chain seq x y z
N MET A 1 6.73 -5.22 29.60
CA MET A 1 5.61 -5.45 30.52
C MET A 1 4.38 -4.91 29.83
N ALA A 2 3.76 -5.72 28.98
CA ALA A 2 2.46 -5.40 28.38
C ALA A 2 1.41 -5.96 29.33
N THR A 3 0.49 -5.11 29.79
CA THR A 3 -0.66 -5.51 30.60
C THR A 3 -1.74 -6.02 29.68
N LEU A 4 -2.11 -7.30 29.85
CA LEU A 4 -3.25 -7.94 29.20
C LEU A 4 -4.49 -7.71 30.06
N THR A 5 -5.54 -7.13 29.50
CA THR A 5 -6.91 -7.30 30.00
C THR A 5 -7.56 -8.43 29.21
N ALA A 6 -7.74 -9.57 29.86
CA ALA A 6 -8.33 -10.76 29.26
C ALA A 6 -9.86 -10.67 29.32
N VAL A 7 -10.52 -10.91 28.19
CA VAL A 7 -11.95 -11.28 28.12
C VAL A 7 -12.01 -12.66 27.45
N SER A 8 -12.70 -13.62 28.07
CA SER A 8 -12.66 -15.03 27.70
C SER A 8 -13.46 -15.38 26.45
N SER A 9 -12.74 -15.96 25.49
CA SER A 9 -13.05 -16.96 24.44
C SER A 9 -14.48 -17.18 23.90
N ALA A 10 -14.55 -17.18 22.57
CA ALA A 10 -15.20 -18.25 21.79
C ALA A 10 -14.21 -18.77 20.72
N SER A 11 -14.27 -20.07 20.43
CA SER A 11 -13.42 -20.79 19.48
C SER A 11 -13.66 -20.32 18.04
N TRP A 12 -12.59 -20.01 17.29
CA TRP A 12 -12.68 -19.63 15.88
C TRP A 12 -12.96 -20.84 14.97
N PRO A 13 -13.90 -20.76 14.02
CA PRO A 13 -14.09 -21.81 13.02
C PRO A 13 -13.01 -21.76 11.91
N ASN A 14 -12.64 -22.95 11.45
CA ASN A 14 -11.61 -23.25 10.45
C ASN A 14 -12.08 -22.84 9.03
N PRO A 15 -11.35 -22.02 8.26
CA PRO A 15 -11.80 -21.61 6.93
C PRO A 15 -11.18 -22.47 5.80
N ASN A 16 -11.86 -23.57 5.44
CA ASN A 16 -12.08 -24.07 4.06
C ASN A 16 -12.41 -25.57 4.00
N PRO A 17 -13.39 -25.95 3.16
CA PRO A 17 -13.17 -27.02 2.21
C PRO A 17 -13.41 -26.54 0.77
N SER A 18 -12.45 -26.83 -0.09
CA SER A 18 -12.48 -26.66 -1.55
C SER A 18 -13.59 -27.48 -2.23
N PRO A 19 -14.20 -27.02 -3.34
CA PRO A 19 -14.93 -27.90 -4.23
C PRO A 19 -14.07 -28.34 -5.43
N ASN A 20 -14.00 -29.65 -5.63
CA ASN A 20 -13.54 -30.31 -6.85
C ASN A 20 -14.32 -29.82 -8.08
N SER A 21 -13.65 -29.61 -9.21
CA SER A 21 -14.28 -29.61 -10.54
C SER A 21 -13.71 -30.76 -11.37
N THR A 22 -14.45 -31.85 -11.44
CA THR A 22 -14.32 -32.91 -12.43
C THR A 22 -14.93 -32.45 -13.75
N PHE A 23 -14.22 -32.74 -14.84
CA PHE A 23 -14.68 -32.69 -16.22
C PHE A 23 -16.00 -33.44 -16.41
N LEU A 24 -16.90 -32.89 -17.25
CA LEU A 24 -17.58 -33.63 -18.33
C LEU A 24 -18.31 -32.65 -19.28
N SER A 25 -18.12 -32.92 -20.56
CA SER A 25 -18.65 -32.29 -21.77
C SER A 25 -20.15 -32.53 -21.98
N HIS A 26 -20.89 -31.56 -22.53
CA HIS A 26 -21.75 -31.75 -23.72
C HIS A 26 -22.39 -30.43 -24.22
N GLN A 27 -22.13 -30.17 -25.51
CA GLN A 27 -23.01 -29.66 -26.59
C GLN A 27 -24.03 -28.52 -26.38
N SER A 28 -23.89 -27.58 -27.32
CA SER A 28 -24.72 -26.43 -27.70
C SER A 28 -26.04 -26.80 -28.40
N HIS A 29 -27.12 -26.05 -28.13
CA HIS A 29 -28.00 -25.38 -29.11
C HIS A 29 -28.98 -24.38 -28.42
N PRO A 30 -29.52 -23.35 -29.12
CA PRO A 30 -30.16 -22.18 -28.52
C PRO A 30 -31.70 -22.10 -28.73
N GLU A 31 -32.44 -21.57 -27.75
CA GLU A 31 -33.85 -21.13 -27.89
C GLU A 31 -34.06 -19.85 -27.04
N GLN A 32 -34.26 -18.69 -27.69
CA GLN A 32 -35.54 -18.00 -27.94
C GLN A 32 -36.18 -17.30 -26.73
N TYR A 33 -36.13 -15.95 -26.75
CA TYR A 33 -36.94 -15.04 -25.93
C TYR A 33 -38.26 -14.71 -26.64
N PRO A 34 -39.32 -14.34 -25.88
CA PRO A 34 -40.25 -13.32 -26.33
C PRO A 34 -40.23 -12.08 -25.42
N ALA A 35 -40.38 -10.94 -26.09
CA ALA A 35 -40.54 -9.60 -25.54
C ALA A 35 -42.01 -9.31 -25.15
N VAL A 36 -42.25 -8.04 -24.76
CA VAL A 36 -43.53 -7.26 -24.68
C VAL A 36 -43.99 -7.01 -23.24
N GLN A 37 -44.42 -5.82 -22.78
CA GLN A 37 -44.38 -4.40 -23.20
C GLN A 37 -44.80 -3.59 -21.97
N ASP A 38 -44.26 -2.38 -21.84
CA ASP A 38 -44.71 -1.31 -20.93
C ASP A 38 -45.80 -0.46 -21.64
N PRO A 39 -46.71 0.19 -20.90
CA PRO A 39 -46.96 1.60 -21.23
C PRO A 39 -47.14 2.55 -20.03
N THR A 40 -46.59 3.74 -20.24
CA THR A 40 -46.65 5.01 -19.50
C THR A 40 -48.06 5.64 -19.35
N ALA A 41 -48.30 6.41 -18.26
CA ALA A 41 -48.59 7.87 -18.25
C ALA A 41 -49.48 8.39 -17.08
N MET A 42 -49.25 9.67 -16.75
CA MET A 42 -49.71 10.54 -15.65
C MET A 42 -51.23 10.76 -15.45
N ARG A 43 -51.67 11.14 -14.21
CA ARG A 43 -52.17 12.50 -13.85
C ARG A 43 -52.72 12.65 -12.41
N GLN A 44 -52.70 13.90 -11.94
CA GLN A 44 -53.06 14.50 -10.64
C GLN A 44 -54.59 14.65 -10.38
N HIS A 45 -54.99 14.78 -9.10
CA HIS A 45 -55.96 15.77 -8.54
C HIS A 45 -55.99 15.63 -6.98
N GLN A 46 -55.61 16.66 -6.21
CA GLN A 46 -56.42 17.70 -5.55
C GLN A 46 -57.54 17.23 -4.61
N GLY A 47 -57.42 17.63 -3.34
CA GLY A 47 -58.47 17.58 -2.32
C GLY A 47 -58.74 18.99 -1.75
N THR A 48 -60.00 19.29 -1.50
CA THR A 48 -60.56 20.60 -1.10
C THR A 48 -61.26 20.55 0.25
N GLY A 49 -61.15 21.65 1.03
CA GLY A 49 -62.18 22.19 1.94
C GLY A 49 -62.28 21.56 3.34
N LEU A 50 -62.62 22.26 4.44
CA LEU A 50 -63.28 23.56 4.64
C LEU A 50 -63.25 23.98 6.15
N SER A 51 -63.22 25.30 6.41
CA SER A 51 -63.87 26.13 7.48
C SER A 51 -63.69 25.83 9.00
N GLY A 52 -63.64 26.79 9.93
CA GLY A 52 -63.80 28.25 9.92
C GLY A 52 -63.97 28.85 11.35
N ASP A 53 -64.00 30.19 11.43
CA ASP A 53 -64.53 31.10 12.49
C ASP A 53 -63.70 31.31 13.80
N GLY A 54 -63.58 32.49 14.44
CA GLY A 54 -64.10 33.86 14.27
C GLY A 54 -63.91 34.71 15.57
N GLY A 55 -63.82 36.05 15.48
CA GLY A 55 -64.02 37.10 16.54
C GLY A 55 -62.81 37.51 17.41
N GLU A 56 -62.28 38.76 17.40
CA GLU A 56 -62.74 40.05 18.01
C GLU A 56 -62.65 40.04 19.57
N ASP A 57 -62.22 41.04 20.36
CA ASP A 57 -61.79 42.45 20.20
C ASP A 57 -61.13 42.95 21.53
N GLU A 58 -60.71 44.22 21.57
CA GLU A 58 -60.51 45.12 22.73
C GLU A 58 -59.10 45.47 23.26
N SER A 59 -58.93 46.80 23.38
CA SER A 59 -57.80 47.59 23.86
C SER A 59 -58.04 48.12 25.28
N PHE A 60 -56.99 48.30 26.11
CA PHE A 60 -56.84 49.47 27.02
C PHE A 60 -55.41 49.58 27.57
N SER A 61 -55.00 50.84 27.78
CA SER A 61 -53.71 51.36 28.24
C SER A 61 -53.44 51.21 29.75
N SER A 62 -52.18 51.08 30.17
CA SER A 62 -51.50 52.01 31.14
C SER A 62 -50.12 51.51 31.61
N SER A 63 -49.32 52.48 32.02
CA SER A 63 -47.93 52.55 32.46
C SER A 63 -47.52 51.77 33.72
N SER A 64 -46.22 51.36 33.82
CA SER A 64 -45.23 51.74 34.88
C SER A 64 -44.13 50.68 35.11
N ASN A 65 -42.94 51.17 35.47
CA ASN A 65 -41.67 50.49 35.77
C ASN A 65 -41.73 49.35 36.83
N HIS A 66 -40.99 48.24 36.62
CA HIS A 66 -39.76 47.86 37.36
C HIS A 66 -39.31 46.40 37.12
N HIS A 67 -37.99 46.23 37.03
CA HIS A 67 -37.15 45.09 37.45
C HIS A 67 -37.32 43.66 36.87
N THR A 68 -36.33 43.33 36.02
CA THR A 68 -35.43 42.15 36.05
C THR A 68 -35.94 40.72 35.79
N VAL A 69 -35.20 40.04 34.90
CA VAL A 69 -35.05 38.58 34.66
C VAL A 69 -36.12 37.90 33.80
N GLN A 70 -35.78 37.59 32.54
CA GLN A 70 -35.77 36.23 31.94
C GLN A 70 -35.68 36.27 30.40
N SER A 71 -34.83 35.37 29.87
CA SER A 71 -34.94 34.59 28.64
C SER A 71 -35.37 35.26 27.31
N PRO A 72 -34.56 35.19 26.23
CA PRO A 72 -35.11 35.26 24.88
C PRO A 72 -35.41 33.84 24.38
N ASN A 73 -36.69 33.60 24.11
CA ASN A 73 -37.14 32.45 23.34
C ASN A 73 -36.96 32.72 21.84
N SER A 74 -36.56 31.67 21.13
CA SER A 74 -36.88 31.36 19.73
C SER A 74 -36.58 32.40 18.63
N ASN A 75 -35.49 32.14 17.90
CA ASN A 75 -35.52 32.08 16.44
C ASN A 75 -34.43 31.11 15.96
N LEU A 76 -34.60 29.82 16.26
CA LEU A 76 -33.83 28.76 15.61
C LEU A 76 -34.37 28.59 14.19
N ARG A 77 -33.86 29.42 13.27
CA ARG A 77 -33.68 28.93 11.91
C ARG A 77 -32.63 27.84 12.01
N GLU A 78 -33.08 26.60 11.88
CA GLU A 78 -32.22 25.45 11.71
C GLU A 78 -31.48 25.68 10.38
N VAL A 79 -30.35 26.39 10.46
CA VAL A 79 -29.37 26.41 9.39
C VAL A 79 -28.82 25.00 9.40
N VAL A 80 -29.40 24.15 8.57
CA VAL A 80 -28.72 22.94 8.11
C VAL A 80 -27.48 23.45 7.38
N SER A 81 -26.41 23.63 8.13
CA SER A 81 -25.09 23.84 7.58
C SER A 81 -24.77 22.55 6.86
N TYR A 82 -24.96 22.55 5.55
CA TYR A 82 -24.23 21.63 4.69
C TYR A 82 -22.77 21.86 5.03
N SER A 83 -22.18 20.96 5.81
CA SER A 83 -20.73 20.96 5.98
C SER A 83 -20.21 20.77 4.56
N THR A 84 -19.59 21.81 4.02
CA THR A 84 -18.70 21.64 2.88
C THR A 84 -17.72 20.58 3.32
N SER A 85 -17.84 19.35 2.81
CA SER A 85 -16.96 18.27 3.22
C SER A 85 -15.55 18.68 2.82
N SER A 86 -14.78 19.20 3.78
CA SER A 86 -13.39 19.56 3.54
C SER A 86 -12.68 18.31 3.05
N ILE A 87 -11.97 18.42 1.93
CA ILE A 87 -11.15 17.32 1.40
C ILE A 87 -10.21 16.90 2.53
N PRO A 88 -10.25 15.64 2.99
CA PRO A 88 -9.46 15.22 4.13
C PRO A 88 -7.98 15.24 3.80
N SER A 89 -7.15 15.56 4.78
CA SER A 89 -5.70 15.45 4.64
C SER A 89 -5.28 14.00 4.68
N LEU A 90 -4.47 13.59 3.71
CA LEU A 90 -3.92 12.24 3.63
C LEU A 90 -2.71 12.10 4.56
N LEU A 91 -2.73 11.08 5.40
CA LEU A 91 -1.68 10.80 6.40
C LEU A 91 -0.84 9.57 6.04
N HIS A 92 -1.43 8.60 5.34
CA HIS A 92 -0.77 7.33 5.00
C HIS A 92 -1.34 6.71 3.73
N ILE A 93 -0.49 6.06 2.94
CA ILE A 93 -0.89 5.18 1.84
C ILE A 93 -0.07 3.89 1.87
N SER A 94 -0.71 2.76 1.61
CA SER A 94 -0.05 1.46 1.53
C SER A 94 -0.78 0.53 0.58
N PHE A 95 -0.03 -0.23 -0.23
CA PHE A 95 -0.59 -1.37 -0.93
C PHE A 95 -0.79 -2.54 0.04
N ASN A 96 -1.80 -3.37 -0.23
CA ASN A 96 -1.84 -4.69 0.37
C ASN A 96 -0.76 -5.62 -0.23
N GLN A 97 -0.60 -6.80 0.34
CA GLN A 97 0.51 -7.73 0.10
C GLN A 97 0.58 -8.27 -1.34
N ASP A 98 -0.54 -8.26 -2.08
CA ASP A 98 -0.62 -8.69 -3.48
C ASP A 98 -0.77 -7.52 -4.46
N HIS A 99 -0.72 -6.28 -3.96
CA HIS A 99 -0.89 -5.03 -4.70
C HIS A 99 -2.24 -4.90 -5.44
N GLY A 100 -3.22 -5.73 -5.11
CA GLY A 100 -4.56 -5.71 -5.68
C GLY A 100 -5.46 -4.65 -5.06
N CYS A 101 -5.13 -4.18 -3.86
CA CYS A 101 -5.81 -3.12 -3.14
C CYS A 101 -4.80 -2.14 -2.53
N PHE A 102 -5.28 -0.98 -2.13
CA PHE A 102 -4.53 -0.07 -1.29
C PHE A 102 -5.41 0.55 -0.20
N ALA A 103 -4.76 0.95 0.88
CA ALA A 103 -5.38 1.67 1.99
C ALA A 103 -4.86 3.10 2.03
N ALA A 104 -5.74 4.02 2.43
CA ALA A 104 -5.45 5.42 2.67
C ALA A 104 -5.91 5.79 4.09
N GLY A 105 -4.98 6.26 4.93
CA GLY A 105 -5.29 6.82 6.25
C GLY A 105 -5.41 8.33 6.13
N THR A 106 -6.46 8.92 6.71
CA THR A 106 -6.74 10.36 6.65
C THR A 106 -6.77 10.96 8.05
N ASP A 107 -6.84 12.29 8.14
CA ASP A 107 -7.05 13.06 9.38
C ASP A 107 -8.42 12.84 10.05
N ASN A 108 -9.34 12.18 9.36
CA ASN A 108 -10.68 11.89 9.85
C ASN A 108 -11.09 10.42 9.76
N GLY A 109 -10.19 9.50 9.42
CA GLY A 109 -10.60 8.12 9.15
C GLY A 109 -9.63 7.32 8.29
N PHE A 110 -10.17 6.34 7.57
CA PHE A 110 -9.42 5.57 6.58
C PHE A 110 -10.34 5.05 5.45
N ARG A 111 -9.72 4.72 4.32
CA ARG A 111 -10.39 4.27 3.10
C ARG A 111 -9.64 3.10 2.46
N ILE A 112 -10.36 2.16 1.87
CA ILE A 112 -9.80 1.02 1.14
C ILE A 112 -10.28 1.06 -0.30
N TYR A 113 -9.36 0.87 -1.24
CA TYR A 113 -9.62 0.89 -2.67
C TYR A 113 -9.13 -0.40 -3.32
N ASN A 114 -9.85 -0.85 -4.35
CA ASN A 114 -9.40 -1.87 -5.28
C ASN A 114 -8.57 -1.20 -6.38
N CYS A 115 -7.47 -1.81 -6.78
CA CYS A 115 -6.62 -1.27 -7.84
C CYS A 115 -7.20 -1.56 -9.23
N ASP A 116 -7.83 -2.70 -9.48
CA ASP A 116 -8.29 -3.11 -10.82
C ASP A 116 -9.62 -3.90 -10.76
N PRO A 117 -10.76 -3.36 -11.25
CA PRO A 117 -10.92 -1.97 -11.68
C PRO A 117 -10.69 -1.01 -10.50
N PHE A 118 -10.21 0.20 -10.77
CA PHE A 118 -10.08 1.23 -9.74
C PHE A 118 -11.46 1.55 -9.16
N ARG A 119 -11.62 1.37 -7.85
CA ARG A 119 -12.84 1.76 -7.12
C ARG A 119 -12.57 1.83 -5.63
N GLU A 120 -13.29 2.71 -4.94
CA GLU A 120 -13.39 2.60 -3.49
C GLU A 120 -14.19 1.36 -3.12
N ILE A 121 -13.68 0.58 -2.16
CA ILE A 121 -14.38 -0.58 -1.60
C ILE A 121 -15.21 -0.12 -0.40
N PHE A 122 -14.59 0.61 0.52
CA PHE A 122 -15.27 1.21 1.67
C PHE A 122 -14.43 2.31 2.30
N ARG A 123 -15.09 3.15 3.09
CA ARG A 123 -14.48 4.13 3.99
C ARG A 123 -15.05 4.04 5.40
N ARG A 124 -14.29 4.54 6.38
CA ARG A 124 -14.70 4.75 7.76
C ARG A 124 -14.22 6.14 8.18
N ASP A 125 -15.16 7.07 8.23
CA ASP A 125 -14.94 8.42 8.73
C ASP A 125 -15.39 8.48 10.21
N PHE A 126 -14.66 9.21 11.05
CA PHE A 126 -14.95 9.36 12.48
C PHE A 126 -15.57 10.73 12.77
N ASP A 127 -16.72 10.74 13.45
CA ASP A 127 -17.60 11.91 13.60
C ASP A 127 -16.95 13.14 14.27
N ARG A 128 -15.89 12.95 15.07
CA ARG A 128 -15.24 14.02 15.85
C ARG A 128 -13.85 14.39 15.32
N GLY A 129 -13.55 14.04 14.08
CA GLY A 129 -12.16 13.89 13.66
C GLY A 129 -11.55 12.61 14.24
N GLY A 130 -10.33 12.28 13.83
CA GLY A 130 -9.69 11.05 14.25
C GLY A 130 -8.70 10.53 13.23
N GLY A 131 -7.49 11.08 13.24
CA GLY A 131 -6.50 10.76 12.23
C GLY A 131 -5.94 9.34 12.37
N ILE A 132 -5.78 8.66 11.24
CA ILE A 132 -5.13 7.35 11.12
C ILE A 132 -3.82 7.52 10.35
N GLY A 133 -2.70 7.45 11.07
CA GLY A 133 -1.35 7.61 10.53
C GLY A 133 -0.73 6.33 10.01
N VAL A 134 -1.27 5.16 10.35
CA VAL A 134 -0.89 3.87 9.76
C VAL A 134 -2.16 3.05 9.55
N VAL A 135 -2.36 2.58 8.33
CA VAL A 135 -3.37 1.59 7.98
C VAL A 135 -2.68 0.49 7.16
N GLU A 136 -2.69 -0.73 7.68
CA GLU A 136 -2.05 -1.89 7.07
C GLU A 136 -3.07 -3.02 6.90
N MET A 137 -3.28 -3.44 5.65
CA MET A 137 -4.23 -4.48 5.29
C MET A 137 -3.65 -5.87 5.56
N LEU A 138 -4.50 -6.85 5.84
CA LEU A 138 -4.15 -8.27 5.71
C LEU A 138 -4.77 -8.83 4.43
N PHE A 139 -4.02 -8.79 3.33
CA PHE A 139 -4.48 -9.15 1.98
C PHE A 139 -5.78 -8.43 1.62
N ARG A 140 -6.86 -9.18 1.40
CA ARG A 140 -8.23 -8.68 1.17
C ARG A 140 -9.18 -9.12 2.29
N CYS A 141 -8.65 -9.45 3.46
CA CYS A 141 -9.44 -9.78 4.63
C CYS A 141 -10.08 -8.52 5.24
N ASN A 142 -11.07 -8.72 6.10
CA ASN A 142 -11.69 -7.68 6.93
C ASN A 142 -10.82 -7.21 8.10
N ILE A 143 -9.59 -7.73 8.25
CA ILE A 143 -8.69 -7.36 9.34
C ILE A 143 -7.66 -6.33 8.89
N LEU A 144 -7.56 -5.25 9.65
CA LEU A 144 -6.62 -4.15 9.46
C LEU A 144 -5.82 -3.93 10.75
N ALA A 145 -4.59 -3.44 10.60
CA ALA A 145 -3.85 -2.85 11.71
C ALA A 145 -3.84 -1.33 11.57
N LEU A 146 -4.28 -0.64 12.64
CA LEU A 146 -4.41 0.81 12.68
C LEU A 146 -3.50 1.42 13.75
N VAL A 147 -2.90 2.56 13.46
CA VAL A 147 -2.23 3.45 14.44
C VAL A 147 -2.76 4.86 14.19
N GLY A 148 -3.10 5.59 15.26
CA GLY A 148 -3.53 6.97 15.11
C GLY A 148 -2.39 7.87 14.61
N GLY A 149 -2.74 8.97 13.96
CA GLY A 149 -1.78 9.96 13.47
C GLY A 149 -2.43 11.29 13.16
N GLY A 150 -1.64 12.23 12.65
CA GLY A 150 -2.09 13.60 12.41
C GLY A 150 -2.24 14.41 13.70
N PRO A 151 -2.79 15.64 13.61
CA PRO A 151 -2.93 16.54 14.76
C PRO A 151 -3.88 16.02 15.84
N GLU A 152 -4.94 15.33 15.44
CA GLU A 152 -5.99 14.80 16.31
C GLU A 152 -6.16 13.29 16.08
N PRO A 153 -5.26 12.44 16.61
CA PRO A 153 -5.23 11.02 16.30
C PRO A 153 -6.38 10.25 16.97
N GLN A 154 -7.03 9.34 16.24
CA GLN A 154 -8.12 8.50 16.77
C GLN A 154 -7.63 7.54 17.87
N TYR A 155 -6.39 7.09 17.78
CA TYR A 155 -5.75 6.16 18.70
C TYR A 155 -4.36 6.68 19.13
N PRO A 156 -3.83 6.27 20.28
CA PRO A 156 -2.47 6.64 20.67
C PRO A 156 -1.42 6.17 19.64
N LEU A 157 -0.43 7.02 19.33
CA LEU A 157 0.63 6.72 18.35
C LEU A 157 1.52 5.53 18.76
N ASN A 158 1.49 5.14 20.03
CA ASN A 158 2.23 4.01 20.58
C ASN A 158 1.37 2.74 20.72
N LYS A 159 0.18 2.70 20.12
CA LYS A 159 -0.70 1.53 20.11
C LYS A 159 -1.01 1.08 18.69
N VAL A 160 -0.94 -0.22 18.46
CA VAL A 160 -1.48 -0.86 17.25
C VAL A 160 -2.84 -1.45 17.60
N MET A 161 -3.88 -0.99 16.91
CA MET A 161 -5.23 -1.51 17.02
C MET A 161 -5.47 -2.56 15.94
N ILE A 162 -5.96 -3.74 16.32
CA ILE A 162 -6.40 -4.76 15.38
C ILE A 162 -7.90 -4.55 15.15
N TRP A 163 -8.23 -4.04 13.96
CA TRP A 163 -9.59 -3.68 13.57
C TRP A 163 -10.22 -4.79 12.73
N ASP A 164 -11.46 -5.15 13.07
CA ASP A 164 -12.31 -5.99 12.24
C ASP A 164 -13.38 -5.10 11.59
N ASP A 165 -13.30 -4.94 10.27
CA ASP A 165 -14.21 -4.07 9.52
C ASP A 165 -15.63 -4.61 9.42
N HIS A 166 -15.78 -5.94 9.36
CA HIS A 166 -17.08 -6.59 9.35
C HIS A 166 -17.82 -6.36 10.66
N GLN A 167 -17.10 -6.38 11.80
CA GLN A 167 -17.65 -6.04 13.11
C GLN A 167 -17.62 -4.53 13.42
N SER A 168 -16.95 -3.73 12.57
CA SER A 168 -16.71 -2.31 12.75
C SER A 168 -16.20 -1.93 14.16
N ARG A 169 -15.24 -2.71 14.67
CA ARG A 169 -14.64 -2.48 15.99
C ARG A 169 -13.21 -3.00 16.11
N CYS A 170 -12.49 -2.49 17.10
CA CYS A 170 -11.23 -3.08 17.53
C CYS A 170 -11.46 -4.41 18.24
N ILE A 171 -10.74 -5.45 17.82
CA ILE A 171 -10.78 -6.79 18.40
C ILE A 171 -9.50 -7.15 19.19
N GLY A 172 -8.49 -6.28 19.15
CA GLY A 172 -7.26 -6.42 19.93
C GLY A 172 -6.41 -5.16 19.91
N GLU A 173 -5.48 -5.04 20.84
CA GLU A 173 -4.50 -3.96 20.87
C GLU A 173 -3.11 -4.44 21.31
N LEU A 174 -2.07 -3.80 20.79
CA LEU A 174 -0.68 -3.96 21.21
C LEU A 174 -0.15 -2.60 21.65
N SER A 175 0.33 -2.50 22.89
CA SER A 175 0.80 -1.24 23.48
C SER A 175 2.32 -1.21 23.63
N PHE A 176 2.94 -0.09 23.23
CA PHE A 176 4.38 0.10 23.21
C PHE A 176 4.81 1.32 24.05
N ARG A 177 6.10 1.38 24.39
CA ARG A 177 6.68 2.49 25.17
C ARG A 177 7.08 3.70 24.32
N SER A 178 7.06 3.57 23.01
CA SER A 178 7.36 4.62 22.05
C SER A 178 6.41 4.52 20.87
N GLU A 179 6.38 5.56 20.06
CA GLU A 179 5.60 5.62 18.83
C GLU A 179 5.91 4.45 17.90
N VAL A 180 4.85 3.94 17.28
CA VAL A 180 4.92 2.95 16.22
C VAL A 180 5.28 3.66 14.92
N ARG A 181 6.36 3.24 14.28
CA ARG A 181 6.84 3.79 13.00
C ARG A 181 6.23 3.06 11.80
N ALA A 182 5.99 1.76 11.92
CA ALA A 182 5.33 0.96 10.89
C ALA A 182 4.75 -0.32 11.47
N VAL A 183 3.77 -0.89 10.76
CA VAL A 183 3.24 -2.24 11.01
C VAL A 183 3.37 -3.04 9.73
N LYS A 184 3.63 -4.35 9.82
CA LYS A 184 3.50 -5.28 8.68
C LYS A 184 2.70 -6.49 9.11
N LEU A 185 1.77 -6.91 8.26
CA LEU A 185 0.92 -8.07 8.51
C LEU A 185 1.28 -9.22 7.59
N ARG A 186 1.26 -10.42 8.17
CA ARG A 186 1.23 -11.73 7.50
C ARG A 186 0.05 -12.51 8.07
N ARG A 187 -0.41 -13.56 7.38
CA ARG A 187 -1.57 -14.38 7.83
C ARG A 187 -1.43 -14.93 9.25
N ASP A 188 -0.21 -15.13 9.72
CA ASP A 188 0.11 -15.72 11.01
C ASP A 188 1.02 -14.82 11.87
N ARG A 189 1.41 -13.63 11.41
CA ARG A 189 2.33 -12.73 12.13
C ARG A 189 1.91 -11.26 12.08
N ILE A 190 2.19 -10.56 13.17
CA ILE A 190 2.13 -9.10 13.25
C ILE A 190 3.55 -8.61 13.54
N ILE A 191 4.07 -7.72 12.71
CA ILE A 191 5.38 -7.10 12.90
C ILE A 191 5.15 -5.63 13.24
N VAL A 192 5.65 -5.18 14.37
CA VAL A 192 5.58 -3.78 14.79
C VAL A 192 6.96 -3.19 14.86
N VAL A 193 7.17 -2.08 14.17
CA VAL A 193 8.45 -1.37 14.06
C VAL A 193 8.38 -0.11 14.91
N LEU A 194 9.27 0.00 15.89
CA LEU A 194 9.56 1.21 16.64
C LEU A 194 10.90 1.79 16.12
N GLU A 195 11.34 2.90 16.71
CA GLU A 195 12.55 3.59 16.26
C GLU A 195 13.84 2.76 16.41
N GLN A 196 13.96 1.91 17.43
CA GLN A 196 15.18 1.10 17.65
C GLN A 196 14.89 -0.39 17.87
N LYS A 197 13.62 -0.79 17.75
CA LYS A 197 13.16 -2.14 18.04
C LYS A 197 12.10 -2.59 17.06
N ILE A 198 12.13 -3.86 16.69
CA ILE A 198 11.08 -4.52 15.94
C ILE A 198 10.55 -5.67 16.78
N PHE A 199 9.23 -5.78 16.87
CA PHE A 199 8.54 -6.84 17.61
C PHE A 199 7.79 -7.73 16.62
N LEU A 200 8.03 -9.04 16.71
CA LEU A 200 7.31 -10.05 15.94
C LEU A 200 6.34 -10.78 16.89
N TYR A 201 5.06 -10.70 16.59
CA TYR A 201 3.99 -11.38 17.34
C TYR A 201 3.38 -12.51 16.50
N ASN A 202 2.88 -13.53 17.18
CA ASN A 202 1.95 -14.47 16.59
C ASN A 202 0.58 -13.78 16.41
N PHE A 203 -0.02 -13.90 15.23
CA PHE A 203 -1.28 -13.21 14.92
C PHE A 203 -2.46 -13.80 15.70
N ALA A 204 -2.51 -15.12 15.87
CA ALA A 204 -3.66 -15.82 16.43
C ALA A 204 -3.90 -15.55 17.93
N ASP A 205 -2.82 -15.42 18.72
CA ASP A 205 -2.91 -15.27 20.17
C ASP A 205 -2.16 -14.03 20.70
N LEU A 206 -1.64 -13.19 19.80
CA LEU A 206 -0.90 -11.96 20.11
C LEU A 206 0.33 -12.18 21.00
N LYS A 207 0.86 -13.40 21.10
CA LYS A 207 2.09 -13.66 21.86
C LYS A 207 3.30 -13.10 21.14
N LEU A 208 4.17 -12.43 21.90
CA LEU A 208 5.47 -11.97 21.42
C LEU A 208 6.37 -13.18 21.13
N LEU A 209 6.88 -13.27 19.92
CA LEU A 209 7.78 -14.33 19.47
C LEU A 209 9.24 -13.89 19.48
N HIS A 210 9.52 -12.67 19.03
CA HIS A 210 10.89 -12.16 18.91
C HIS A 210 10.93 -10.63 19.04
N GLN A 211 11.95 -10.13 19.71
CA GLN A 211 12.28 -8.71 19.76
C GLN A 211 13.67 -8.51 19.13
N ILE A 212 13.72 -7.68 18.10
CA ILE A 212 14.92 -7.38 17.31
C ILE A 212 15.35 -5.96 17.64
N GLU A 213 16.62 -5.78 17.99
CA GLU A 213 17.22 -4.44 18.08
C GLU A 213 17.77 -4.01 16.72
N THR A 214 17.56 -2.74 16.39
CA THR A 214 18.03 -2.11 15.16
C THR A 214 18.80 -0.83 15.47
N ILE A 215 19.60 -0.36 14.52
CA ILE A 215 19.98 1.06 14.49
C ILE A 215 18.70 1.93 14.42
N ALA A 216 18.83 3.23 14.74
CA ALA A 216 17.75 4.19 14.58
C ALA A 216 17.06 4.05 13.21
N ASN A 217 15.77 3.77 13.25
CA ASN A 217 14.89 3.42 12.15
C ASN A 217 13.68 4.38 12.11
N PRO A 218 13.90 5.70 11.93
CA PRO A 218 12.83 6.70 11.99
C PRO A 218 11.78 6.52 10.88
N ARG A 219 12.17 5.88 9.75
CA ARG A 219 11.28 5.58 8.62
C ARG A 219 10.54 4.24 8.75
N GLY A 220 10.69 3.52 9.87
CA GLY A 220 9.98 2.27 10.10
C GLY A 220 10.32 1.16 9.10
N LEU A 221 11.54 1.14 8.55
CA LEU A 221 11.95 0.19 7.51
C LEU A 221 11.88 -1.26 8.03
N CYS A 222 10.98 -2.05 7.43
CA CYS A 222 10.88 -3.49 7.62
C CYS A 222 10.11 -4.11 6.44
N ALA A 223 10.54 -5.30 6.01
CA ALA A 223 9.89 -6.07 4.96
C ALA A 223 9.82 -7.53 5.37
N VAL A 224 8.75 -8.22 4.95
CA VAL A 224 8.48 -9.60 5.33
C VAL A 224 7.98 -10.38 4.14
N SER A 225 8.46 -11.61 3.96
CA SER A 225 7.97 -12.52 2.92
C SER A 225 6.52 -12.92 3.21
N GLN A 226 5.76 -13.16 2.16
CA GLN A 226 4.32 -13.41 2.24
C GLN A 226 3.92 -14.85 1.92
N LEU A 227 4.87 -15.68 1.45
CA LEU A 227 4.64 -17.13 1.28
C LEU A 227 4.52 -17.84 2.63
N THR A 228 3.43 -18.59 2.82
CA THR A 228 3.11 -19.27 4.10
C THR A 228 4.26 -20.13 4.63
N ALA A 229 4.91 -20.90 3.76
CA ALA A 229 5.92 -21.90 4.12
C ALA A 229 7.23 -21.33 4.65
N SER A 230 7.59 -20.08 4.32
CA SER A 230 8.86 -19.48 4.71
C SER A 230 8.66 -18.04 5.19
N LEU A 231 9.06 -17.79 6.44
CA LEU A 231 9.10 -16.45 7.02
C LEU A 231 10.52 -15.91 6.95
N VAL A 232 10.73 -14.95 6.06
CA VAL A 232 11.93 -14.14 5.92
C VAL A 232 11.58 -12.71 6.33
N LEU A 233 12.28 -12.16 7.32
CA LEU A 233 12.11 -10.77 7.77
C LEU A 233 13.39 -10.00 7.50
N VAL A 234 13.26 -8.80 6.92
CA VAL A 234 14.37 -7.90 6.65
C VAL A 234 14.19 -6.58 7.39
N CYS A 235 15.27 -6.11 7.99
CA CYS A 235 15.33 -4.84 8.71
C CYS A 235 16.74 -4.22 8.66
N PRO A 236 16.90 -2.94 9.04
CA PRO A 236 18.23 -2.39 9.30
C PRO A 236 18.98 -3.18 10.38
N GLY A 237 20.28 -3.39 10.16
CA GLY A 237 21.19 -3.95 11.18
C GLY A 237 21.52 -2.95 12.29
N LEU A 238 22.58 -3.23 13.05
CA LEU A 238 23.04 -2.33 14.11
C LEU A 238 24.01 -1.24 13.60
N GLN A 239 24.49 -1.40 12.36
CA GLN A 239 25.42 -0.47 11.72
C GLN A 239 24.78 0.26 10.53
N LYS A 240 25.29 1.47 10.24
CA LYS A 240 24.85 2.29 9.11
C LYS A 240 24.98 1.51 7.79
N GLY A 241 23.87 1.40 7.06
CA GLY A 241 23.83 0.75 5.76
C GLY A 241 23.90 -0.78 5.79
N GLN A 242 23.94 -1.38 6.99
CA GLN A 242 23.86 -2.81 7.19
C GLN A 242 22.40 -3.27 7.14
N VAL A 243 22.17 -4.41 6.49
CA VAL A 243 20.89 -5.13 6.49
C VAL A 243 21.01 -6.34 7.40
N ARG A 244 19.94 -6.62 8.15
CA ARG A 244 19.70 -7.87 8.88
C ARG A 244 18.56 -8.64 8.20
N VAL A 245 18.80 -9.92 7.93
CA VAL A 245 17.81 -10.85 7.38
C VAL A 245 17.63 -12.02 8.35
N GLU A 246 16.41 -12.25 8.77
CA GLU A 246 16.01 -13.40 9.60
C GLU A 246 15.27 -14.43 8.77
N HIS A 247 15.82 -15.64 8.67
CA HIS A 247 15.19 -16.81 8.07
C HIS A 247 14.64 -17.71 9.17
N TYR A 248 13.38 -17.52 9.55
CA TYR A 248 12.78 -18.22 10.71
C TYR A 248 12.60 -19.71 10.48
N ALA A 249 12.30 -20.13 9.25
CA ALA A 249 12.13 -21.54 8.92
C ALA A 249 13.44 -22.33 9.15
N SER A 250 14.58 -21.78 8.71
CA SER A 250 15.90 -22.38 8.90
C SER A 250 16.61 -21.95 10.19
N ARG A 251 16.02 -21.05 10.98
CA ARG A 251 16.64 -20.40 12.17
C ARG A 251 18.01 -19.79 11.87
N ARG A 252 18.14 -19.07 10.75
CA ARG A 252 19.41 -18.45 10.32
C ARG A 252 19.25 -16.93 10.28
N THR A 253 20.23 -16.23 10.83
CA THR A 253 20.34 -14.78 10.70
C THR A 253 21.50 -14.42 9.80
N LYS A 254 21.31 -13.44 8.92
CA LYS A 254 22.34 -12.89 8.04
C LYS A 254 22.47 -11.39 8.21
N PHE A 255 23.71 -10.93 8.20
CA PHE A 255 24.05 -9.51 8.20
C PHE A 255 24.98 -9.23 7.03
N PHE A 256 24.71 -8.16 6.28
CA PHE A 256 25.61 -7.70 5.23
C PHE A 256 25.55 -6.19 5.08
N ALA A 257 26.69 -5.60 4.71
CA ALA A 257 26.79 -4.17 4.42
C ALA A 257 26.27 -3.89 3.01
N ALA A 258 25.03 -3.43 2.90
CA ALA A 258 24.43 -3.14 1.60
C ALA A 258 24.92 -1.81 1.02
N HIS A 259 25.19 -0.83 1.88
CA HIS A 259 25.63 0.52 1.49
C HIS A 259 26.55 1.14 2.56
N ASP A 260 27.39 2.11 2.17
CA ASP A 260 28.20 2.88 3.13
C ASP A 260 27.38 3.98 3.85
N SER A 261 26.24 4.35 3.26
CA SER A 261 25.25 5.30 3.79
C SER A 261 24.07 4.60 4.46
N ARG A 262 23.29 5.33 5.28
CA ARG A 262 22.10 4.77 5.94
C ARG A 262 21.14 4.24 4.87
N LEU A 263 20.44 3.15 5.18
CA LEU A 263 19.36 2.67 4.34
C LEU A 263 18.25 3.72 4.28
N ALA A 264 17.71 3.94 3.10
CA ALA A 264 16.56 4.82 2.88
C ALA A 264 15.30 4.03 2.53
N CYS A 265 15.45 2.93 1.78
CA CYS A 265 14.35 2.09 1.36
C CYS A 265 14.88 0.68 1.01
N PHE A 266 14.05 -0.35 1.19
CA PHE A 266 14.28 -1.68 0.65
C PHE A 266 12.95 -2.38 0.34
N ALA A 267 12.98 -3.31 -0.61
CA ALA A 267 11.85 -4.14 -0.99
C ALA A 267 12.29 -5.61 -1.05
N LEU A 268 11.41 -6.52 -0.66
CA LEU A 268 11.64 -7.96 -0.59
C LEU A 268 10.66 -8.66 -1.54
N THR A 269 11.10 -9.68 -2.26
CA THR A 269 10.19 -10.52 -3.04
C THR A 269 9.23 -11.31 -2.15
N THR A 270 8.07 -11.68 -2.68
CA THR A 270 7.02 -12.42 -1.94
C THR A 270 7.53 -13.70 -1.28
N ASP A 271 8.49 -14.38 -1.92
CA ASP A 271 9.16 -15.60 -1.45
C ASP A 271 10.34 -15.35 -0.50
N GLY A 272 10.73 -14.09 -0.31
CA GLY A 272 11.84 -13.68 0.53
C GLY A 272 13.23 -13.93 -0.05
N GLN A 273 13.37 -14.33 -1.32
CA GLN A 273 14.67 -14.71 -1.90
C GLN A 273 15.53 -13.53 -2.34
N LEU A 274 14.90 -12.44 -2.83
CA LEU A 274 15.61 -11.28 -3.35
C LEU A 274 15.27 -10.02 -2.55
N LEU A 275 16.30 -9.22 -2.30
CA LEU A 275 16.19 -7.93 -1.63
C LEU A 275 16.76 -6.83 -2.51
N ALA A 276 15.95 -5.82 -2.84
CA ALA A 276 16.41 -4.56 -3.40
C ALA A 276 16.64 -3.54 -2.29
N THR A 277 17.74 -2.79 -2.32
CA THR A 277 18.08 -1.79 -1.30
C THR A 277 18.56 -0.48 -1.94
N ALA A 278 18.18 0.62 -1.32
CA ALA A 278 18.68 1.96 -1.62
C ALA A 278 19.10 2.67 -0.34
N SER A 279 20.18 3.45 -0.42
CA SER A 279 20.64 4.29 0.70
C SER A 279 20.17 5.73 0.58
N THR A 280 20.46 6.56 1.58
CA THR A 280 20.19 8.00 1.57
C THR A 280 20.94 8.79 0.49
N LYS A 281 21.89 8.16 -0.22
CA LYS A 281 22.46 8.72 -1.46
C LYS A 281 21.51 8.51 -2.65
N GLY A 282 20.78 7.39 -2.70
CA GLY A 282 19.76 7.07 -3.70
C GLY A 282 20.21 7.08 -5.17
N THR A 283 21.52 7.11 -5.45
CA THR A 283 22.06 7.05 -6.81
C THR A 283 22.07 5.62 -7.36
N LEU A 284 22.24 4.64 -6.48
CA LEU A 284 22.32 3.23 -6.80
C LEU A 284 21.25 2.44 -6.05
N VAL A 285 20.68 1.45 -6.74
CA VAL A 285 19.85 0.41 -6.16
C VAL A 285 20.56 -0.92 -6.33
N ARG A 286 20.64 -1.70 -5.25
CA ARG A 286 21.39 -2.97 -5.22
C ARG A 286 20.46 -4.11 -4.90
N ILE A 287 20.60 -5.20 -5.67
CA ILE A 287 19.82 -6.43 -5.53
C ILE A 287 20.70 -7.50 -4.92
N PHE A 288 20.19 -8.17 -3.90
CA PHE A 288 20.90 -9.17 -3.11
C PHE A 288 20.11 -10.49 -3.04
N ASN A 289 20.84 -11.59 -2.96
CA ASN A 289 20.30 -12.87 -2.48
C ASN A 289 20.22 -12.80 -0.95
N THR A 290 19.05 -13.09 -0.39
CA THR A 290 18.82 -12.99 1.06
C THR A 290 19.42 -14.16 1.86
N SER A 291 19.68 -15.30 1.21
CA SER A 291 20.15 -16.52 1.86
C SER A 291 21.63 -16.45 2.28
N ASP A 292 22.44 -15.72 1.52
CA ASP A 292 23.88 -15.59 1.72
C ASP A 292 24.37 -14.13 1.76
N GLY A 293 23.55 -13.17 1.32
CA GLY A 293 23.89 -11.74 1.27
C GLY A 293 24.67 -11.35 0.02
N THR A 294 24.76 -12.21 -0.99
CA THR A 294 25.52 -11.94 -2.20
C THR A 294 24.83 -10.86 -3.04
N ARG A 295 25.56 -9.81 -3.43
CA ARG A 295 25.04 -8.77 -4.34
C ARG A 295 24.98 -9.33 -5.76
N LEU A 296 23.77 -9.49 -6.28
CA LEU A 296 23.50 -10.09 -7.59
C LEU A 296 23.54 -9.06 -8.71
N GLN A 297 23.04 -7.86 -8.46
CA GLN A 297 22.93 -6.81 -9.47
C GLN A 297 23.00 -5.42 -8.81
N GLU A 298 23.44 -4.43 -9.57
CA GLU A 298 23.43 -3.02 -9.18
C GLU A 298 22.96 -2.20 -10.38
N VAL A 299 21.91 -1.41 -10.16
CA VAL A 299 21.32 -0.55 -11.17
C VAL A 299 21.45 0.91 -10.73
N ARG A 300 21.59 1.80 -11.70
CA ARG A 300 21.75 3.24 -11.47
C ARG A 300 20.43 3.94 -11.69
N ARG A 301 19.91 4.56 -10.63
CA ARG A 301 18.72 5.41 -10.72
C ARG A 301 19.04 6.76 -11.35
N GLY A 302 20.18 7.36 -11.02
CA GLY A 302 20.62 8.61 -11.61
C GLY A 302 22.01 9.03 -11.13
N ALA A 303 22.53 10.12 -11.70
CA ALA A 303 23.79 10.72 -11.26
C ALA A 303 23.64 11.48 -9.94
N ASP A 304 22.55 12.24 -9.80
CA ASP A 304 22.31 13.08 -8.63
C ASP A 304 21.79 12.30 -7.44
N ARG A 305 22.02 12.81 -6.24
CA ARG A 305 21.38 12.30 -5.03
C ARG A 305 19.86 12.41 -5.13
N ALA A 306 19.15 11.39 -4.67
CA ALA A 306 17.70 11.42 -4.50
C ALA A 306 17.28 10.66 -3.25
N GLU A 307 16.17 11.07 -2.66
CA GLU A 307 15.48 10.28 -1.67
C GLU A 307 14.58 9.26 -2.35
N VAL A 308 14.88 7.97 -2.17
CA VAL A 308 14.02 6.88 -2.65
C VAL A 308 12.83 6.74 -1.70
N TYR A 309 11.62 6.81 -2.27
CA TYR A 309 10.38 6.69 -1.51
C TYR A 309 9.91 5.23 -1.47
N SER A 310 9.82 4.58 -2.63
CA SER A 310 9.29 3.21 -2.73
C SER A 310 10.03 2.39 -3.78
N MET A 311 10.05 1.08 -3.56
CA MET A 311 10.53 0.09 -4.51
C MET A 311 9.59 -1.11 -4.51
N ALA A 312 9.36 -1.72 -5.66
CA ALA A 312 8.56 -2.93 -5.77
C ALA A 312 9.14 -3.87 -6.83
N PHE A 313 9.19 -5.16 -6.53
CA PHE A 313 9.48 -6.20 -7.52
C PHE A 313 8.20 -6.55 -8.30
N SER A 314 8.36 -6.91 -9.58
CA SER A 314 7.29 -7.64 -10.27
C SER A 314 7.13 -9.03 -9.67
N SER A 315 5.97 -9.65 -9.86
CA SER A 315 5.70 -11.01 -9.35
C SER A 315 6.70 -12.06 -9.85
N THR A 316 7.24 -11.87 -11.05
CA THR A 316 8.28 -12.72 -11.67
C THR A 316 9.71 -12.35 -11.26
N ALA A 317 9.89 -11.28 -10.48
CA ALA A 317 11.17 -10.66 -10.14
C ALA A 317 12.06 -10.32 -11.37
N GLN A 318 11.45 -10.13 -12.54
CA GLN A 318 12.12 -9.66 -13.75
C GLN A 318 12.24 -8.15 -13.81
N TRP A 319 11.43 -7.43 -13.03
CA TRP A 319 11.39 -5.97 -13.04
C TRP A 319 11.43 -5.41 -11.61
N LEU A 320 12.03 -4.24 -11.48
CA LEU A 320 12.02 -3.44 -10.26
C LEU A 320 11.54 -2.02 -10.57
N ALA A 321 10.46 -1.58 -9.94
CA ALA A 321 9.99 -0.20 -9.99
C ALA A 321 10.59 0.59 -8.81
N VAL A 322 10.97 1.84 -9.03
CA VAL A 322 11.59 2.72 -8.02
C VAL A 322 11.05 4.15 -8.18
N SER A 323 10.49 4.72 -7.12
CA SER A 323 10.10 6.14 -7.05
C SER A 323 11.06 6.95 -6.18
N SER A 324 11.18 8.26 -6.47
CA SER A 324 12.02 9.17 -5.70
C SER A 324 11.51 10.60 -5.67
N ASP A 325 12.17 11.45 -4.87
CA ASP A 325 11.95 12.90 -4.78
C ASP A 325 12.23 13.68 -6.08
N LYS A 326 12.73 13.03 -7.12
CA LYS A 326 12.99 13.62 -8.45
C LYS A 326 11.76 13.66 -9.37
N GLY A 327 10.57 13.34 -8.85
CA GLY A 327 9.35 13.33 -9.67
C GLY A 327 9.41 12.30 -10.80
N THR A 328 10.17 11.22 -10.63
CA THR A 328 10.27 10.13 -11.62
C THR A 328 10.10 8.77 -10.98
N VAL A 329 9.38 7.89 -11.70
CA VAL A 329 9.36 6.45 -11.45
C VAL A 329 10.19 5.77 -12.52
N HIS A 330 11.12 4.92 -12.11
CA HIS A 330 11.99 4.14 -12.98
C HIS A 330 11.63 2.66 -12.90
N VAL A 331 11.64 1.96 -14.03
CA VAL A 331 11.56 0.50 -14.12
C VAL A 331 12.88 -0.06 -14.64
N PHE A 332 13.48 -0.97 -13.88
CA PHE A 332 14.73 -1.66 -14.22
C PHE A 332 14.47 -3.11 -14.58
N GLY A 333 15.13 -3.60 -15.63
CA GLY A 333 15.19 -5.02 -15.93
C GLY A 333 16.18 -5.75 -15.03
N LEU A 334 15.76 -6.86 -14.44
CA LEU A 334 16.55 -7.69 -13.55
C LEU A 334 17.04 -8.94 -14.26
N LYS A 335 18.34 -9.22 -14.14
CA LYS A 335 19.01 -10.38 -14.80
C LYS A 335 19.25 -11.54 -13.83
N VAL A 336 18.61 -11.50 -12.66
CA VAL A 336 18.90 -12.38 -11.53
C VAL A 336 18.54 -13.85 -11.80
N ASN A 337 17.55 -14.10 -12.65
CA ASN A 337 17.10 -15.46 -12.99
C ASN A 337 17.85 -16.09 -14.17
N SER A 338 18.72 -15.34 -14.86
CA SER A 338 19.45 -15.85 -16.04
C SER A 338 20.71 -16.66 -15.68
N GLY A 339 21.10 -16.72 -14.41
CA GLY A 339 22.33 -17.37 -13.95
C GLY A 339 22.19 -18.81 -13.43
N SER A 340 20.99 -19.37 -13.33
CA SER A 340 20.77 -20.72 -12.75
C SER A 340 20.76 -21.87 -13.76
N LEU A 341 21.11 -21.62 -15.03
CA LEU A 341 21.12 -22.61 -16.12
C LEU A 341 22.51 -22.83 -16.75
N GLY A 342 23.59 -22.51 -16.06
CA GLY A 342 24.92 -22.52 -16.66
C GLY A 342 26.04 -22.94 -15.72
N ASN A 343 25.93 -24.11 -15.10
CA ASN A 343 27.13 -24.77 -14.56
C ASN A 343 26.98 -26.29 -14.54
N ASP A 344 26.83 -26.88 -15.73
CA ASP A 344 27.23 -28.26 -15.95
C ASP A 344 28.12 -28.29 -17.20
N LYS A 345 29.38 -27.88 -17.00
CA LYS A 345 30.44 -28.12 -17.98
C LYS A 345 30.94 -29.54 -17.78
N SER A 346 30.21 -30.50 -18.32
CA SER A 346 30.78 -31.80 -18.65
C SER A 346 31.72 -31.62 -19.85
N HIS A 347 32.92 -32.16 -19.70
CA HIS A 347 33.93 -32.23 -20.74
C HIS A 347 33.41 -33.07 -21.92
N GLY A 348 33.35 -32.47 -23.11
CA GLY A 348 33.19 -33.16 -24.38
C GLY A 348 33.79 -32.31 -25.49
N ALA A 349 34.90 -32.75 -26.06
CA ALA A 349 35.59 -32.12 -27.18
C ALA A 349 34.90 -32.43 -28.52
N SER A 350 35.30 -31.68 -29.57
CA SER A 350 34.95 -31.78 -31.01
C SER A 350 33.49 -31.43 -31.37
N ASP A 351 33.14 -30.62 -32.37
CA ASP A 351 33.84 -30.20 -33.59
C ASP A 351 33.38 -28.80 -34.07
N ALA A 352 34.26 -28.16 -34.83
CA ALA A 352 33.99 -26.93 -35.57
C ALA A 352 33.24 -27.24 -36.88
N ASN A 353 32.20 -26.46 -37.23
CA ASN A 353 32.18 -25.62 -38.46
C ASN A 353 30.79 -25.05 -38.86
N LEU A 354 30.84 -23.76 -39.25
CA LEU A 354 30.07 -23.02 -40.28
C LEU A 354 28.67 -22.41 -39.99
N ALA A 355 28.72 -21.08 -39.75
CA ALA A 355 27.93 -19.92 -40.26
C ALA A 355 26.48 -20.12 -40.77
N VAL A 356 25.51 -19.23 -40.47
CA VAL A 356 25.33 -17.88 -41.09
C VAL A 356 24.53 -16.93 -40.19
N ALA A 357 24.81 -15.62 -40.36
CA ALA A 357 24.42 -14.45 -39.58
C ALA A 357 22.92 -14.08 -39.52
N SER A 358 22.55 -13.39 -38.43
CA SER A 358 21.69 -12.20 -38.52
C SER A 358 22.02 -11.20 -37.40
N SER A 359 22.02 -9.94 -37.80
CA SER A 359 22.65 -8.79 -37.14
C SER A 359 21.74 -8.18 -36.07
N GLY A 360 22.29 -7.96 -34.87
CA GLY A 360 21.77 -7.08 -33.85
C GLY A 360 22.94 -6.51 -33.06
N LEU A 361 23.30 -5.26 -33.34
CA LEU A 361 24.53 -4.60 -32.92
C LEU A 361 24.68 -4.57 -31.38
N SER A 362 25.46 -5.50 -30.82
CA SER A 362 26.07 -5.34 -29.49
C SER A 362 27.39 -4.61 -29.65
N LEU A 363 27.39 -3.33 -29.33
CA LEU A 363 28.57 -2.46 -29.24
C LEU A 363 29.47 -2.86 -28.06
N SER A 364 30.12 -4.02 -28.22
CA SER A 364 31.08 -4.60 -27.28
C SER A 364 32.53 -4.24 -27.65
N PHE A 365 32.81 -2.98 -27.97
CA PHE A 365 34.15 -2.53 -28.33
C PHE A 365 34.47 -1.23 -27.60
N ILE A 366 34.96 -1.36 -26.36
CA ILE A 366 35.98 -0.58 -25.62
C ILE A 366 35.90 -1.12 -24.18
N LYS A 367 36.55 -2.26 -23.93
CA LYS A 367 36.57 -2.94 -22.61
C LYS A 367 37.85 -2.71 -21.82
N GLY A 368 38.63 -1.67 -22.15
CA GLY A 368 40.00 -1.51 -21.64
C GLY A 368 40.33 -0.27 -20.82
N VAL A 369 39.57 0.84 -20.90
CA VAL A 369 40.04 2.14 -20.35
C VAL A 369 38.93 3.01 -19.74
N LEU A 370 37.80 2.44 -19.31
CA LEU A 370 36.78 3.20 -18.58
C LEU A 370 36.68 2.72 -17.12
N PRO A 371 36.67 3.63 -16.12
CA PRO A 371 36.41 3.29 -14.73
C PRO A 371 35.13 2.46 -14.61
N LYS A 372 35.12 1.45 -13.72
CA LYS A 372 33.96 0.55 -13.47
C LYS A 372 32.62 1.27 -13.22
N TYR A 373 32.63 2.56 -12.92
CA TYR A 373 31.44 3.40 -12.79
C TYR A 373 30.64 3.56 -14.11
N PHE A 374 31.27 3.39 -15.28
CA PHE A 374 30.61 3.55 -16.59
C PHE A 374 29.84 2.31 -17.08
N SER A 375 29.93 1.15 -16.42
CA SER A 375 29.16 -0.05 -16.77
C SER A 375 27.78 -0.11 -16.11
N SER A 376 27.16 1.04 -15.83
CA SER A 376 25.93 1.10 -15.04
C SER A 376 24.71 0.71 -15.87
N GLU A 377 23.88 -0.18 -15.35
CA GLU A 377 22.60 -0.53 -15.95
C GLU A 377 21.55 0.54 -15.59
N TRP A 378 20.97 1.16 -16.60
CA TRP A 378 19.98 2.23 -16.48
C TRP A 378 18.55 1.66 -16.52
N SER A 379 17.56 2.49 -16.18
CA SER A 379 16.15 2.09 -16.26
C SER A 379 15.74 1.83 -17.70
N VAL A 380 14.97 0.76 -17.91
CA VAL A 380 14.35 0.43 -19.19
C VAL A 380 13.22 1.42 -19.49
N ALA A 381 12.41 1.75 -18.49
CA ALA A 381 11.32 2.71 -18.66
C ALA A 381 11.23 3.72 -17.52
N GLN A 382 10.62 4.88 -17.79
CA GLN A 382 10.39 5.93 -16.81
C GLN A 382 9.04 6.62 -16.97
N PHE A 383 8.47 7.11 -15.87
CA PHE A 383 7.27 7.95 -15.86
C PHE A 383 7.55 9.21 -15.05
N ARG A 384 7.11 10.38 -15.54
CA ARG A 384 7.28 11.66 -14.86
C ARG A 384 6.04 12.00 -14.07
N LEU A 385 6.24 12.51 -12.86
CA LEU A 385 5.24 12.87 -11.87
C LEU A 385 5.49 14.32 -11.43
N HIS A 386 4.53 14.90 -10.72
CA HIS A 386 4.73 16.19 -10.08
C HIS A 386 5.79 16.07 -8.97
N GLU A 387 6.80 16.95 -9.02
CA GLU A 387 7.80 17.05 -7.95
C GLU A 387 7.16 17.57 -6.65
N GLY A 388 7.74 17.21 -5.51
CA GLY A 388 7.30 17.67 -4.19
C GLY A 388 6.25 16.79 -3.48
N SER A 389 5.68 15.80 -4.17
CA SER A 389 4.82 14.78 -3.55
C SER A 389 5.58 13.45 -3.36
N GLN A 390 5.15 12.65 -2.38
CA GLN A 390 5.68 11.30 -2.16
C GLN A 390 4.83 10.28 -2.90
N TYR A 391 5.48 9.37 -3.61
CA TYR A 391 4.80 8.34 -4.39
C TYR A 391 5.26 6.94 -3.99
N ILE A 392 4.31 6.02 -3.81
CA ILE A 392 4.57 4.58 -3.68
C ILE A 392 4.22 3.85 -4.97
N VAL A 393 4.96 2.78 -5.27
CA VAL A 393 4.83 2.04 -6.54
C VAL A 393 4.57 0.56 -6.29
N ALA A 394 3.83 -0.05 -7.20
CA ALA A 394 3.64 -1.49 -7.28
C ALA A 394 3.48 -1.91 -8.74
N PHE A 395 3.76 -3.18 -9.06
CA PHE A 395 3.37 -3.73 -10.36
C PHE A 395 1.89 -4.12 -10.32
N GLY A 396 1.15 -3.71 -11.35
CA GLY A 396 -0.25 -4.09 -11.52
C GLY A 396 -0.40 -5.55 -11.95
N HIS A 397 -1.63 -6.06 -11.90
CA HIS A 397 -1.98 -7.40 -12.37
C HIS A 397 -1.92 -7.52 -13.90
N GLN A 398 -2.16 -6.40 -14.59
CA GLN A 398 -2.01 -6.30 -16.03
C GLN A 398 -0.52 -6.33 -16.41
N LYS A 399 -0.19 -7.06 -17.47
CA LYS A 399 1.18 -7.26 -17.91
C LYS A 399 1.87 -5.92 -18.21
N ASN A 400 3.09 -5.78 -17.70
CA ASN A 400 3.93 -4.59 -17.88
C ASN A 400 3.27 -3.28 -17.42
N THR A 401 2.46 -3.34 -16.36
CA THR A 401 1.85 -2.15 -15.77
C THR A 401 2.43 -1.85 -14.38
N VAL A 402 2.58 -0.57 -14.08
CA VAL A 402 2.95 -0.04 -12.78
C VAL A 402 1.76 0.79 -12.27
N VAL A 403 1.37 0.55 -11.02
CA VAL A 403 0.42 1.37 -10.28
C VAL A 403 1.23 2.31 -9.38
N ILE A 404 0.89 3.59 -9.41
CA ILE A 404 1.58 4.66 -8.66
C ILE A 404 0.54 5.38 -7.82
N LEU A 405 0.79 5.49 -6.51
CA LEU A 405 -0.07 6.22 -5.58
C LEU A 405 0.69 7.40 -5.00
N GLY A 406 0.12 8.60 -5.04
CA GLY A 406 0.71 9.82 -4.48
C GLY A 406 0.05 10.27 -3.19
N MET A 407 0.83 10.90 -2.32
CA MET A 407 0.33 11.58 -1.11
C MET A 407 -0.52 12.82 -1.41
N ASP A 408 -0.58 13.24 -2.67
CA ASP A 408 -1.49 14.26 -3.22
C ASP A 408 -2.86 13.70 -3.64
N GLY A 409 -3.12 12.42 -3.34
CA GLY A 409 -4.37 11.74 -3.71
C GLY A 409 -4.36 11.15 -5.12
N SER A 410 -3.25 11.22 -5.85
CA SER A 410 -3.17 10.70 -7.21
C SER A 410 -3.06 9.18 -7.26
N PHE A 411 -3.76 8.58 -8.22
CA PHE A 411 -3.63 7.19 -8.66
C PHE A 411 -3.28 7.23 -10.14
N TYR A 412 -2.18 6.59 -10.54
CA TYR A 412 -1.83 6.35 -11.93
C TYR A 412 -1.71 4.86 -12.20
N ARG A 413 -2.17 4.44 -13.39
CA ARG A 413 -1.75 3.20 -14.02
C ARG A 413 -0.94 3.54 -15.26
N CYS A 414 0.30 3.10 -15.30
CA CYS A 414 1.17 3.32 -16.43
C CYS A 414 1.63 1.99 -17.03
N GLN A 415 1.71 1.91 -18.35
CA GLN A 415 2.25 0.77 -19.07
C GLN A 415 3.63 1.08 -19.61
N PHE A 416 4.55 0.13 -19.49
CA PHE A 416 5.88 0.23 -20.09
C PHE A 416 6.06 -0.82 -21.19
N ASP A 417 6.81 -0.45 -22.23
CA ASP A 417 7.28 -1.40 -23.23
C ASP A 417 8.56 -2.10 -22.72
N PRO A 418 8.56 -3.43 -22.51
CA PRO A 418 9.74 -4.14 -22.01
C PRO A 418 10.85 -4.31 -23.05
N VAL A 419 10.57 -4.07 -24.34
CA VAL A 419 11.51 -4.24 -25.47
C VAL A 419 12.14 -2.91 -25.83
N THR A 420 11.33 -1.89 -26.13
CA THR A 420 11.86 -0.57 -26.53
C THR A 420 12.20 0.30 -25.33
N GLY A 421 11.53 0.08 -24.20
CA GLY A 421 11.67 0.94 -23.03
C GLY A 421 11.16 2.37 -23.30
N GLY A 422 11.73 3.34 -22.59
CA GLY A 422 11.45 4.77 -22.76
C GLY A 422 10.41 5.32 -21.79
N GLU A 423 9.64 6.29 -22.23
CA GLU A 423 8.58 6.87 -21.43
C GLU A 423 7.38 5.91 -21.32
N MET A 424 6.83 5.75 -20.12
CA MET A 424 5.65 4.92 -19.90
C MET A 424 4.38 5.64 -20.36
N THR A 425 3.45 4.90 -20.94
CA THR A 425 2.13 5.41 -21.32
C THR A 425 1.20 5.40 -20.12
N GLN A 426 0.60 6.54 -19.77
CA GLN A 426 -0.49 6.60 -18.79
C GLN A 426 -1.75 5.96 -19.38
N LEU A 427 -2.27 4.93 -18.71
CA LEU A 427 -3.51 4.25 -19.07
C LEU A 427 -4.72 4.77 -18.28
N GLU A 428 -4.50 5.13 -17.02
CA GLU A 428 -5.54 5.49 -16.06
C GLU A 428 -5.02 6.55 -15.10
N TYR A 429 -5.85 7.52 -14.75
CA TYR A 429 -5.58 8.52 -13.72
C TYR A 429 -6.84 8.81 -12.92
N HIS A 430 -6.72 8.86 -11.58
CA HIS A 430 -7.77 9.31 -10.67
C HIS A 430 -7.17 10.15 -9.56
N ASN A 431 -7.94 11.11 -9.02
CA ASN A 431 -7.67 11.67 -7.70
C ASN A 431 -8.65 11.12 -6.68
N PHE A 432 -8.21 10.19 -5.82
CA PHE A 432 -9.09 9.48 -4.90
C PHE A 432 -9.51 10.31 -3.68
N LEU A 433 -8.93 11.49 -3.48
CA LEU A 433 -9.39 12.46 -2.49
C LEU A 433 -10.46 13.40 -3.06
N LYS A 434 -10.50 13.56 -4.39
CA LYS A 434 -11.39 14.46 -5.12
C LYS A 434 -12.17 13.72 -6.23
N PRO A 435 -13.05 12.77 -5.88
CA PRO A 435 -13.73 11.95 -6.88
C PRO A 435 -14.69 12.74 -7.80
N GLU A 436 -15.15 13.93 -7.38
CA GLU A 436 -16.10 14.74 -8.16
C GLU A 436 -15.45 15.61 -9.26
N GLU A 437 -14.12 15.79 -9.25
CA GLU A 437 -13.39 16.55 -10.28
C GLU A 437 -13.02 15.69 -11.52
N ALA A 438 -13.50 14.44 -11.60
CA ALA A 438 -13.08 13.45 -12.61
C ALA A 438 -14.01 13.36 -13.85
N PHE A 439 -14.89 14.34 -14.09
CA PHE A 439 -15.78 14.37 -15.26
C PHE A 439 -15.63 15.64 -16.09
#